data_AF-A0A7S3P0R4-F1
#
_entry.id   AF-A0A7S3P0R4-F1
#
_cell.length_a   1.000
_cell.length_b   1.000
_cell.length_c   1.000
_cell.angle_alpha   90.00
_cell.angle_beta   90.00
_cell.angle_gamma   90.00
#
_symmetry.space_group_name_H-M   'P 1'
#
loop_
_entity.id
_entity.type
_entity.pdbx_description
1 polymer ?
#
loop_
_entity_poly.entity_id
_entity_poly.type
_entity_poly.pdbx_seq_one_letter_code
_entity_poly.pdbx_strand_id
1 'polypeptide(L)'
;PVDKLAWKDLNGKEVAQGIIRAYEFAVHDIKRTATHNKGIMNGVDAVALALGQDWRGIEAAAHTYATLDGGYRPLTKYRIAKDTSGREFLLGELELPIACASKGGVLGTNPAYNATHLVAGQPTGRQIAGILVSVGLAQNFAAMRALAVEGIQKGHMTLHAKNIAVSAGVPPNLIDEVVAFMSSKGTFDVGTVEDYMKAHKIYSVTKKGNISESSKKTFSTCFVKIDHPDLAETIILNLIIETPEDQKPIHLSITQDPEDKKAFGKIFGDHSYDWILKILLLSNQLTEVTELPGYQKTHQASLCYRLKLITILINRVVTAILRNYKEEGIEIIESVYSVCKGSNVEYKIPSSHFFLHNLLTELIATYRYYIDENIDNKFLREALIEDIMISLFGLKESYKYLYGITGLTKENYSIFIGHSSKRINLTQVLLIDILACDQSRITSEYIKHIVALGQVIELKAVSIRDVHKAELNDNSNYNCYYNWLKIHGKDAQRMNEKNKVEFLKSVDELNAGKISVDTSKIMNQIKFNLLLLNV
;
A
#
# COMPACT_ATOMS: atom_id res chain seq x y z
N PRO A 1 -14.05 38.39 -8.94
CA PRO A 1 -14.33 38.87 -10.32
C PRO A 1 -14.53 37.69 -11.27
N VAL A 2 -15.55 37.71 -12.12
CA VAL A 2 -15.86 36.61 -13.04
C VAL A 2 -14.71 36.35 -14.02
N ASP A 3 -14.08 37.40 -14.54
CA ASP A 3 -12.93 37.30 -15.45
C ASP A 3 -11.74 36.54 -14.86
N LYS A 4 -11.59 36.54 -13.53
CA LYS A 4 -10.52 35.83 -12.81
C LYS A 4 -10.82 34.35 -12.55
N LEU A 5 -11.99 33.85 -12.95
CA LEU A 5 -12.37 32.45 -12.76
C LEU A 5 -11.93 31.53 -13.90
N ALA A 6 -11.39 32.09 -14.98
CA ALA A 6 -10.95 31.32 -16.15
C ALA A 6 -10.01 30.17 -15.76
N TRP A 7 -10.15 29.04 -16.45
CA TRP A 7 -9.40 27.83 -16.14
C TRP A 7 -9.27 26.93 -17.36
N LYS A 8 -8.02 26.60 -17.73
CA LYS A 8 -7.71 25.87 -18.97
C LYS A 8 -8.41 26.55 -20.17
N ASP A 9 -9.22 25.81 -20.90
CA ASP A 9 -9.92 26.28 -22.10
C ASP A 9 -11.27 26.98 -21.80
N LEU A 10 -11.70 27.02 -20.54
CA LEU A 10 -12.95 27.67 -20.14
C LEU A 10 -12.71 29.12 -19.71
N ASN A 11 -13.50 30.03 -20.26
CA ASN A 11 -13.50 31.42 -19.83
C ASN A 11 -14.20 31.57 -18.47
N GLY A 12 -13.90 32.67 -17.77
CA GLY A 12 -14.40 32.87 -16.40
C GLY A 12 -15.94 32.91 -16.28
N LYS A 13 -16.64 33.33 -17.34
CA LYS A 13 -18.10 33.36 -17.38
C LYS A 13 -18.69 31.96 -17.47
N GLU A 14 -18.10 31.07 -18.28
CA GLU A 14 -18.49 29.66 -18.37
C GLU A 14 -18.32 28.94 -17.03
N VAL A 15 -17.19 29.17 -16.35
CA VAL A 15 -16.94 28.62 -15.01
C VAL A 15 -17.95 29.14 -14.00
N ALA A 16 -18.20 30.45 -13.97
CA ALA A 16 -19.19 31.05 -13.07
C ALA A 16 -20.60 30.47 -13.30
N GLN A 17 -21.03 30.34 -14.55
CA GLN A 17 -22.33 29.76 -14.90
C GLN A 17 -22.38 28.26 -14.57
N GLY A 18 -21.28 27.52 -14.69
CA GLY A 18 -21.19 26.14 -14.23
C GLY A 18 -21.38 26.02 -12.71
N ILE A 19 -20.80 26.94 -11.93
CA ILE A 19 -20.98 26.98 -10.47
C ILE A 19 -22.45 27.27 -10.12
N ILE A 20 -23.08 28.23 -10.80
CA ILE A 20 -24.52 28.52 -10.60
C ILE A 20 -25.37 27.29 -10.88
N ARG A 21 -25.15 26.60 -12.01
CA ARG A 21 -25.89 25.36 -12.35
C ARG A 21 -25.69 24.25 -11.32
N ALA A 22 -24.46 24.06 -10.83
CA ALA A 22 -24.18 23.08 -9.80
C ALA A 22 -24.88 23.44 -8.47
N TYR A 23 -24.98 24.73 -8.15
CA TYR A 23 -25.68 25.21 -6.96
C TYR A 23 -27.19 25.00 -7.10
N GLU A 24 -27.77 25.37 -8.25
CA GLU A 24 -29.18 25.10 -8.57
C GLU A 24 -29.51 23.61 -8.47
N PHE A 25 -28.62 22.73 -8.92
CA PHE A 25 -28.79 21.28 -8.73
C PHE A 25 -28.88 20.90 -7.24
N ALA A 26 -28.02 21.46 -6.39
CA ALA A 26 -28.09 21.25 -4.95
C ALA A 26 -29.36 21.85 -4.32
N VAL A 27 -29.94 22.91 -4.90
CA VAL A 27 -31.21 23.50 -4.41
C VAL A 27 -32.41 22.60 -4.71
N HIS A 28 -32.37 21.86 -5.83
CA HIS A 28 -33.50 21.06 -6.32
C HIS A 28 -33.44 19.57 -5.95
N ASP A 29 -32.28 19.03 -5.56
CA ASP A 29 -32.12 17.62 -5.19
C ASP A 29 -31.51 17.49 -3.78
N ILE A 30 -32.28 16.91 -2.85
CA ILE A 30 -31.88 16.71 -1.44
C ILE A 30 -30.63 15.82 -1.28
N LYS A 31 -30.43 14.82 -2.14
CA LYS A 31 -29.23 13.97 -2.12
C LYS A 31 -28.01 14.78 -2.53
N ARG A 32 -28.17 15.67 -3.51
CA ARG A 32 -27.11 16.60 -3.89
C ARG A 32 -26.88 17.64 -2.80
N THR A 33 -27.93 18.13 -2.14
CA THR A 33 -27.83 19.02 -0.98
C THR A 33 -26.98 18.42 0.13
N ALA A 34 -27.19 17.15 0.48
CA ALA A 34 -26.41 16.46 1.52
C ALA A 34 -24.91 16.46 1.17
N THR A 35 -24.58 16.15 -0.08
CA THR A 35 -23.18 16.14 -0.55
C THR A 35 -22.58 17.54 -0.62
N HIS A 36 -23.39 18.54 -0.99
CA HIS A 36 -23.01 19.96 -1.02
C HIS A 36 -22.64 20.46 0.38
N ASN A 37 -23.49 20.19 1.37
CA ASN A 37 -23.29 20.59 2.75
C ASN A 37 -22.13 19.83 3.39
N LYS A 38 -21.99 18.53 3.14
CA LYS A 38 -20.80 17.75 3.54
C LYS A 38 -19.50 18.39 3.06
N GLY A 39 -19.48 18.90 1.83
CA GLY A 39 -18.33 19.60 1.26
C GLY A 39 -17.94 20.87 2.04
N ILE A 40 -18.91 21.60 2.60
CA ILE A 40 -18.67 22.75 3.48
C ILE A 40 -18.03 22.25 4.79
N MET A 41 -18.64 21.23 5.39
CA MET A 41 -18.23 20.73 6.71
C MET A 41 -16.84 20.09 6.73
N ASN A 42 -16.38 19.53 5.61
CA ASN A 42 -14.98 19.11 5.45
C ASN A 42 -13.97 20.21 5.85
N GLY A 43 -14.24 21.47 5.49
CA GLY A 43 -13.38 22.60 5.83
C GLY A 43 -13.61 23.12 7.24
N VAL A 44 -14.87 23.23 7.63
CA VAL A 44 -15.28 23.72 8.97
C VAL A 44 -14.73 22.80 10.06
N ASP A 45 -14.95 21.49 9.95
CA ASP A 45 -14.58 20.52 10.97
C ASP A 45 -13.06 20.40 11.13
N ALA A 46 -12.31 20.48 10.02
CA ALA A 46 -10.85 20.47 10.05
C ALA A 46 -10.30 21.63 10.89
N VAL A 47 -10.85 22.83 10.70
CA VAL A 47 -10.45 24.02 11.47
C VAL A 47 -10.97 23.96 12.90
N ALA A 48 -12.18 23.46 13.10
CA ALA A 48 -12.78 23.30 14.43
C ALA A 48 -11.91 22.36 15.29
N LEU A 49 -11.52 21.21 14.73
CA LEU A 49 -10.60 20.26 15.36
C LEU A 49 -9.25 20.92 15.68
N ALA A 50 -8.65 21.60 14.71
CA ALA A 50 -7.34 22.25 14.89
C ALA A 50 -7.35 23.32 15.98
N LEU A 51 -8.46 24.04 16.16
CA LEU A 51 -8.64 25.07 17.17
C LEU A 51 -9.31 24.56 18.45
N GLY A 52 -9.46 23.25 18.61
CA GLY A 52 -9.98 22.58 19.80
C GLY A 52 -11.46 22.84 20.09
N GLN A 53 -12.26 23.11 19.07
CA GLN A 53 -13.71 23.32 19.16
C GLN A 53 -14.48 21.99 19.04
N ASP A 54 -15.70 21.94 19.58
CA ASP A 54 -16.57 20.78 19.43
C ASP A 54 -17.23 20.77 18.04
N TRP A 55 -16.61 20.05 17.09
CA TRP A 55 -17.13 19.93 15.74
C TRP A 55 -18.49 19.22 15.68
N ARG A 56 -18.82 18.33 16.64
CA ARG A 56 -20.11 17.62 16.63
C ARG A 56 -21.25 18.60 16.92
N GLY A 57 -21.04 19.53 17.85
CA GLY A 57 -22.00 20.59 18.13
C GLY A 57 -22.21 21.52 16.92
N ILE A 58 -21.13 21.83 16.21
CA ILE A 58 -21.17 22.66 15.00
C ILE A 58 -21.92 21.93 13.87
N GLU A 59 -21.62 20.66 13.61
CA GLU A 59 -22.29 19.81 12.60
C GLU A 59 -23.79 19.70 12.86
N ALA A 60 -24.17 19.36 14.10
CA ALA A 60 -25.58 19.25 14.48
C ALA A 60 -26.34 20.56 14.26
N ALA A 61 -25.73 21.70 14.63
CA ALA A 61 -26.33 23.00 14.43
C ALA A 61 -26.43 23.37 12.94
N ALA A 62 -25.37 23.15 12.16
CA ALA A 62 -25.33 23.44 10.73
C ALA A 62 -26.38 22.63 9.96
N HIS A 63 -26.45 21.33 10.17
CA HIS A 63 -27.41 20.47 9.48
C HIS A 63 -28.85 20.68 9.94
N THR A 64 -29.07 21.07 11.20
CA THR A 64 -30.41 21.51 11.65
C THR A 64 -30.80 22.83 11.00
N TYR A 65 -29.87 23.80 10.94
CA TYR A 65 -30.09 25.09 10.30
C TYR A 65 -30.45 24.96 8.81
N ALA A 66 -29.85 23.99 8.12
CA ALA A 66 -30.19 23.65 6.74
C ALA A 66 -31.66 23.23 6.52
N THR A 67 -32.43 22.95 7.57
CA THR A 67 -33.84 22.49 7.48
C THR A 67 -34.89 23.55 7.79
N LEU A 68 -34.48 24.76 8.21
CA LEU A 68 -35.40 25.77 8.77
C LEU A 68 -36.49 26.24 7.78
N ASP A 69 -36.21 26.22 6.48
CA ASP A 69 -37.15 26.67 5.43
C ASP A 69 -38.09 25.56 4.93
N GLY A 70 -38.44 24.58 5.79
CA GLY A 70 -39.40 23.52 5.48
C GLY A 70 -38.85 22.37 4.63
N GLY A 71 -37.52 22.24 4.55
CA GLY A 71 -36.82 21.14 3.87
C GLY A 71 -35.30 21.30 3.95
N TYR A 72 -34.55 20.23 3.76
CA TYR A 72 -33.08 20.27 3.81
C TYR A 72 -32.51 20.98 2.56
N ARG A 73 -31.85 22.12 2.74
CA ARG A 73 -31.38 23.03 1.68
C ARG A 73 -29.85 23.26 1.72
N PRO A 74 -29.25 23.73 0.61
CA PRO A 74 -27.83 24.11 0.61
C PRO A 74 -27.58 25.25 1.59
N LEU A 75 -26.51 25.15 2.39
CA LEU A 75 -26.13 26.16 3.36
C LEU A 75 -25.53 27.43 2.72
N THR A 76 -25.02 27.32 1.49
CA THR A 76 -24.49 28.46 0.73
C THR A 76 -25.51 28.99 -0.27
N LYS A 77 -25.37 30.27 -0.65
CA LYS A 77 -26.04 30.86 -1.82
C LYS A 77 -25.00 31.34 -2.82
N TYR A 78 -25.21 31.07 -4.10
CA TYR A 78 -24.39 31.61 -5.19
C TYR A 78 -25.21 32.44 -6.17
N ARG A 79 -24.65 33.59 -6.58
CA ARG A 79 -25.25 34.48 -7.60
C ARG A 79 -24.18 35.27 -8.34
N ILE A 80 -24.50 35.77 -9.54
CA ILE A 80 -23.67 36.72 -10.27
C ILE A 80 -24.23 38.13 -10.03
N ALA A 81 -23.37 39.07 -9.66
CA ALA A 81 -23.71 40.48 -9.47
C ALA A 81 -22.76 41.37 -10.26
N LYS A 82 -23.19 42.61 -10.54
CA LYS A 82 -22.38 43.64 -11.18
C LYS A 82 -22.05 44.74 -10.18
N ASP A 83 -20.83 45.28 -10.25
CA ASP A 83 -20.49 46.50 -9.54
C ASP A 83 -20.97 47.76 -10.30
N THR A 84 -20.71 48.94 -9.75
CA THR A 84 -21.08 50.24 -10.34
C THR A 84 -20.38 50.52 -11.67
N SER A 85 -19.26 49.86 -11.96
CA SER A 85 -18.54 49.96 -13.24
C SER A 85 -19.06 48.97 -14.30
N GLY A 86 -20.02 48.12 -13.94
CA GLY A 86 -20.58 47.08 -14.79
C GLY A 86 -19.77 45.77 -14.81
N ARG A 87 -18.72 45.65 -13.98
CA ARG A 87 -17.90 44.43 -13.89
C ARG A 87 -18.64 43.34 -13.13
N GLU A 88 -18.59 42.10 -13.63
CA GLU A 88 -19.28 40.95 -13.06
C GLU A 88 -18.46 40.24 -11.97
N PHE A 89 -19.15 39.82 -10.90
CA PHE A 89 -18.60 39.08 -9.76
C PHE A 89 -19.50 37.89 -9.44
N LEU A 90 -18.87 36.72 -9.23
CA LEU A 90 -19.54 35.61 -8.57
C LEU A 90 -19.51 35.88 -7.06
N LEU A 91 -20.68 35.94 -6.45
CA LEU A 91 -20.87 36.11 -5.02
C LEU A 91 -21.30 34.78 -4.41
N GLY A 92 -20.53 34.31 -3.43
CA GLY A 92 -20.86 33.17 -2.58
C GLY A 92 -21.12 33.66 -1.16
N GLU A 93 -22.20 33.21 -0.55
CA GLU A 93 -22.62 33.57 0.80
C GLU A 93 -22.80 32.28 1.62
N LEU A 94 -22.35 32.27 2.86
CA LEU A 94 -22.54 31.16 3.81
C LEU A 94 -22.89 31.73 5.19
N GLU A 95 -23.96 31.21 5.78
CA GLU A 95 -24.38 31.53 7.13
C GLU A 95 -24.52 30.21 7.91
N LEU A 96 -23.90 30.14 9.09
CA LEU A 96 -23.91 28.96 9.96
C LEU A 96 -24.10 29.37 11.42
N PRO A 97 -24.89 28.62 12.20
CA PRO A 97 -24.84 28.71 13.66
C PRO A 97 -23.55 28.09 14.16
N ILE A 98 -22.68 28.90 14.75
CA ILE A 98 -21.38 28.44 15.27
C ILE A 98 -21.23 28.85 16.73
N ALA A 99 -21.15 27.87 17.62
CA ALA A 99 -20.80 28.06 19.01
C ALA A 99 -19.30 27.74 19.20
N CYS A 100 -18.49 28.77 19.38
CA CYS A 100 -17.05 28.63 19.60
C CYS A 100 -16.60 29.36 20.86
N ALA A 101 -15.52 28.86 21.47
CA ALA A 101 -14.88 29.45 22.63
C ALA A 101 -13.38 29.61 22.38
N SER A 102 -12.82 30.77 22.75
CA SER A 102 -11.36 30.98 22.77
C SER A 102 -10.73 30.64 24.13
N LYS A 103 -11.55 30.27 25.13
CA LYS A 103 -11.14 29.87 26.48
C LYS A 103 -12.09 28.81 27.03
N GLY A 104 -11.59 27.89 27.86
CA GLY A 104 -12.37 26.84 28.51
C GLY A 104 -12.10 25.43 27.98
N GLY A 105 -12.46 24.41 28.77
CA GLY A 105 -12.24 23.01 28.43
C GLY A 105 -10.76 22.66 28.26
N VAL A 106 -10.46 21.86 27.24
CA VAL A 106 -9.10 21.36 26.91
C VAL A 106 -8.20 22.40 26.24
N LEU A 107 -8.75 23.58 25.87
CA LEU A 107 -8.01 24.62 25.15
C LEU A 107 -6.82 25.18 25.95
N GLY A 108 -6.95 25.28 27.28
CA GLY A 108 -5.90 25.80 28.15
C GLY A 108 -4.87 24.75 28.58
N THR A 109 -5.17 23.46 28.44
CA THR A 109 -4.34 22.37 28.97
C THR A 109 -3.59 21.60 27.88
N ASN A 110 -4.07 21.61 26.63
CA ASN A 110 -3.41 20.93 25.52
C ASN A 110 -2.44 21.89 24.78
N PRO A 111 -1.11 21.62 24.79
CA PRO A 111 -0.12 22.45 24.12
C PRO A 111 -0.34 22.61 22.61
N ALA A 112 -0.95 21.61 21.95
CA ALA A 112 -1.22 21.67 20.51
C ALA A 112 -2.21 22.79 20.17
N TYR A 113 -3.26 22.99 20.99
CA TYR A 113 -4.24 24.06 20.76
C TYR A 113 -3.64 25.44 21.02
N ASN A 114 -2.72 25.57 21.97
CA ASN A 114 -1.98 26.81 22.16
C ASN A 114 -1.17 27.17 20.91
N ALA A 115 -0.50 26.19 20.29
CA ALA A 115 0.27 26.39 19.07
C ALA A 115 -0.62 26.78 17.87
N THR A 116 -1.74 26.09 17.66
CA THR A 116 -2.66 26.42 16.55
C THR A 116 -3.36 27.76 16.75
N HIS A 117 -3.70 28.13 17.98
CA HIS A 117 -4.22 29.48 18.29
C HIS A 117 -3.14 30.56 18.04
N LEU A 118 -1.87 30.29 18.31
CA LEU A 118 -0.77 31.21 17.94
C LEU A 118 -0.67 31.38 16.42
N VAL A 119 -0.73 30.29 15.65
CA VAL A 119 -0.74 30.35 14.17
C VAL A 119 -1.94 31.15 13.65
N ALA A 120 -3.10 31.00 14.28
CA ALA A 120 -4.32 31.73 13.94
C ALA A 120 -4.35 33.19 14.45
N GLY A 121 -3.30 33.66 15.12
CA GLY A 121 -3.20 35.05 15.60
C GLY A 121 -3.98 35.32 16.89
N GLN A 122 -4.11 34.31 17.78
CA GLN A 122 -4.82 34.38 19.07
C GLN A 122 -6.26 34.92 18.94
N PRO A 123 -7.10 34.29 18.11
CA PRO A 123 -8.43 34.82 17.79
C PRO A 123 -9.39 34.70 18.98
N THR A 124 -10.27 35.70 19.11
CA THR A 124 -11.46 35.62 19.98
C THR A 124 -12.45 34.58 19.44
N GLY A 125 -13.37 34.08 20.28
CA GLY A 125 -14.40 33.11 19.84
C GLY A 125 -15.20 33.57 18.61
N ARG A 126 -15.47 34.88 18.48
CA ARG A 126 -16.14 35.47 17.31
C ARG A 126 -15.28 35.44 16.06
N GLN A 127 -13.97 35.67 16.19
CA GLN A 127 -13.03 35.56 15.09
C GLN A 127 -12.86 34.10 14.66
N ILE A 128 -12.82 33.16 15.60
CA ILE A 128 -12.80 31.72 15.31
C ILE A 128 -14.02 31.33 14.45
N ALA A 129 -15.23 31.78 14.84
CA ALA A 129 -16.43 31.55 14.04
C ALA A 129 -16.33 32.14 12.63
N GLY A 130 -15.80 33.37 12.49
CA GLY A 130 -15.56 33.98 11.18
C GLY A 130 -14.57 33.20 10.31
N ILE A 131 -13.50 32.67 10.90
CA ILE A 131 -12.51 31.82 10.21
C ILE A 131 -13.19 30.53 9.71
N LEU A 132 -13.95 29.85 10.59
CA LEU A 132 -14.67 28.62 10.26
C LEU A 132 -15.60 28.80 9.06
N VAL A 133 -16.47 29.81 9.09
CA VAL A 133 -17.38 30.12 7.98
C VAL A 133 -16.61 30.45 6.70
N SER A 134 -15.54 31.23 6.80
CA SER A 134 -14.73 31.62 5.64
C SER A 134 -14.10 30.40 4.96
N VAL A 135 -13.55 29.47 5.75
CA VAL A 135 -12.97 28.23 5.25
C VAL A 135 -14.04 27.31 4.67
N GLY A 136 -15.19 27.18 5.32
CA GLY A 136 -16.33 26.41 4.79
C GLY A 136 -16.80 26.91 3.42
N LEU A 137 -16.91 28.23 3.25
CA LEU A 137 -17.27 28.83 1.97
C LEU A 137 -16.18 28.63 0.90
N ALA A 138 -14.90 28.77 1.27
CA ALA A 138 -13.78 28.52 0.37
C ALA A 138 -13.74 27.05 -0.11
N GLN A 139 -13.96 26.11 0.81
CA GLN A 139 -13.99 24.68 0.52
C GLN A 139 -15.16 24.33 -0.41
N ASN A 140 -16.34 24.90 -0.17
CA ASN A 140 -17.47 24.73 -1.06
C ASN A 140 -17.21 25.33 -2.44
N PHE A 141 -16.67 26.54 -2.51
CA PHE A 141 -16.32 27.16 -3.79
C PHE A 141 -15.35 26.29 -4.60
N ALA A 142 -14.32 25.73 -3.97
CA ALA A 142 -13.38 24.83 -4.62
C ALA A 142 -14.09 23.57 -5.18
N ALA A 143 -14.96 22.94 -4.38
CA ALA A 143 -15.75 21.80 -4.81
C ALA A 143 -16.66 22.18 -6.00
N MET A 144 -17.45 23.25 -5.89
CA MET A 144 -18.36 23.72 -6.93
C MET A 144 -17.64 24.07 -8.23
N ARG A 145 -16.45 24.67 -8.15
CA ARG A 145 -15.61 24.97 -9.31
C ARG A 145 -15.12 23.69 -9.99
N ALA A 146 -14.68 22.69 -9.23
CA ALA A 146 -14.29 21.40 -9.80
C ALA A 146 -15.46 20.73 -10.55
N LEU A 147 -16.66 20.77 -9.96
CA LEU A 147 -17.89 20.27 -10.59
C LEU A 147 -18.25 20.99 -11.89
N ALA A 148 -18.10 22.31 -11.88
CA ALA A 148 -18.41 23.20 -13.00
C ALA A 148 -17.46 23.04 -14.18
N VAL A 149 -16.19 22.74 -13.92
CA VAL A 149 -15.12 22.67 -14.93
C VAL A 149 -14.96 21.26 -15.49
N GLU A 150 -14.91 20.25 -14.62
CA GLU A 150 -14.52 18.90 -15.06
C GLU A 150 -15.72 17.99 -15.32
N GLY A 151 -16.93 18.35 -14.86
CA GLY A 151 -18.13 17.54 -15.00
C GLY A 151 -17.96 16.14 -14.38
N ILE A 152 -18.54 15.90 -13.19
CA ILE A 152 -18.44 14.60 -12.45
C ILE A 152 -18.66 13.38 -13.36
N GLN A 153 -19.45 13.51 -14.41
CA GLN A 153 -19.95 12.40 -15.21
C GLN A 153 -18.88 11.59 -15.97
N LYS A 154 -17.77 12.16 -16.46
CA LYS A 154 -16.80 11.33 -17.20
C LYS A 154 -15.76 10.66 -16.31
N GLY A 155 -15.33 11.31 -15.24
CA GLY A 155 -14.36 10.73 -14.31
C GLY A 155 -15.01 9.82 -13.28
N HIS A 156 -16.06 10.31 -12.60
CA HIS A 156 -16.58 9.69 -11.38
C HIS A 156 -17.65 8.62 -11.62
N MET A 157 -18.52 8.77 -12.63
CA MET A 157 -19.46 7.69 -13.02
C MET A 157 -18.73 6.54 -13.69
N THR A 158 -17.75 6.84 -14.54
CA THR A 158 -16.84 5.82 -15.08
C THR A 158 -16.10 5.14 -13.93
N LEU A 159 -15.58 5.88 -12.94
CA LEU A 159 -14.94 5.28 -11.77
C LEU A 159 -15.92 4.46 -10.93
N HIS A 160 -17.15 4.92 -10.71
CA HIS A 160 -18.17 4.19 -9.95
C HIS A 160 -18.64 2.92 -10.67
N ALA A 161 -18.89 3.02 -11.97
CA ALA A 161 -19.20 1.89 -12.85
C ALA A 161 -18.03 0.90 -12.91
N LYS A 162 -16.78 1.40 -12.97
CA LYS A 162 -15.56 0.58 -12.86
C LYS A 162 -15.49 -0.10 -11.50
N ASN A 163 -15.78 0.61 -10.41
CA ASN A 163 -15.77 0.03 -9.07
C ASN A 163 -16.86 -1.05 -8.90
N ILE A 164 -18.05 -0.87 -9.49
CA ILE A 164 -19.11 -1.88 -9.49
C ILE A 164 -18.70 -3.09 -10.33
N ALA A 165 -18.17 -2.88 -11.54
CA ALA A 165 -17.65 -3.97 -12.38
C ALA A 165 -16.53 -4.74 -11.68
N VAL A 166 -15.58 -4.04 -11.05
CA VAL A 166 -14.48 -4.62 -10.29
C VAL A 166 -15.01 -5.40 -9.08
N SER A 167 -15.96 -4.82 -8.32
CA SER A 167 -16.56 -5.48 -7.15
C SER A 167 -17.37 -6.72 -7.52
N ALA A 168 -17.99 -6.72 -8.71
CA ALA A 168 -18.72 -7.84 -9.29
C ALA A 168 -17.81 -8.90 -9.94
N GLY A 169 -16.49 -8.73 -9.90
CA GLY A 169 -15.53 -9.72 -10.42
C GLY A 169 -15.36 -9.71 -11.94
N VAL A 170 -15.62 -8.59 -12.61
CA VAL A 170 -15.43 -8.45 -14.06
C VAL A 170 -13.93 -8.48 -14.41
N PRO A 171 -13.51 -9.33 -15.35
CA PRO A 171 -12.14 -9.35 -15.87
C PRO A 171 -11.73 -7.99 -16.45
N PRO A 172 -10.49 -7.49 -16.21
CA PRO A 172 -10.07 -6.15 -16.59
C PRO A 172 -10.27 -5.77 -18.06
N ASN A 173 -10.09 -6.73 -18.98
CA ASN A 173 -10.30 -6.54 -20.42
C ASN A 173 -11.76 -6.29 -20.79
N LEU A 174 -12.71 -6.67 -19.93
CA LEU A 174 -14.14 -6.47 -20.11
C LEU A 174 -14.66 -5.29 -19.31
N ILE A 175 -13.87 -4.70 -18.40
CA ILE A 175 -14.33 -3.59 -17.55
C ILE A 175 -14.82 -2.42 -18.40
N ASP A 176 -14.06 -1.98 -19.40
CA ASP A 176 -14.48 -0.86 -20.24
C ASP A 176 -15.72 -1.21 -21.08
N GLU A 177 -15.88 -2.47 -21.48
CA GLU A 177 -17.04 -2.97 -22.23
C GLU A 177 -18.30 -3.07 -21.36
N VAL A 178 -18.15 -3.59 -20.14
CA VAL A 178 -19.19 -3.68 -19.10
C VAL A 178 -19.62 -2.29 -18.64
N VAL A 179 -18.67 -1.36 -18.47
CA VAL A 179 -18.95 0.04 -18.14
C VAL A 179 -19.70 0.73 -19.27
N ALA A 180 -19.31 0.49 -20.53
CA ALA A 180 -20.04 0.97 -21.69
C ALA A 180 -21.46 0.36 -21.75
N PHE A 181 -21.62 -0.93 -21.42
CA PHE A 181 -22.91 -1.59 -21.36
C PHE A 181 -23.82 -1.01 -20.27
N MET A 182 -23.34 -0.89 -19.03
CA MET A 182 -24.07 -0.25 -17.92
C MET A 182 -24.47 1.19 -18.29
N SER A 183 -23.57 1.93 -18.93
CA SER A 183 -23.84 3.29 -19.40
C SER A 183 -24.92 3.33 -20.47
N SER A 184 -24.94 2.37 -21.39
CA SER A 184 -25.96 2.27 -22.45
C SER A 184 -27.34 1.87 -21.93
N LYS A 185 -27.37 1.05 -20.88
CA LYS A 185 -28.59 0.61 -20.17
C LYS A 185 -29.11 1.65 -19.18
N GLY A 186 -28.26 2.57 -18.72
CA GLY A 186 -28.57 3.55 -17.69
C GLY A 186 -28.71 2.94 -16.28
N THR A 187 -28.33 1.67 -16.09
CA THR A 187 -28.40 0.95 -14.82
C THR A 187 -26.98 0.57 -14.36
N PHE A 188 -26.66 0.92 -13.11
CA PHE A 188 -25.33 0.75 -12.51
C PHE A 188 -25.46 -0.10 -11.24
N ASP A 189 -25.75 -1.40 -11.42
CA ASP A 189 -25.87 -2.38 -10.34
C ASP A 189 -25.17 -3.69 -10.72
N VAL A 190 -24.95 -4.55 -9.71
CA VAL A 190 -24.25 -5.84 -9.89
C VAL A 190 -25.05 -6.79 -10.80
N GLY A 191 -26.38 -6.73 -10.77
CA GLY A 191 -27.22 -7.58 -11.63
C GLY A 191 -27.02 -7.31 -13.12
N THR A 192 -26.91 -6.03 -13.50
CA THR A 192 -26.61 -5.58 -14.87
C THR A 192 -25.25 -6.07 -15.34
N VAL A 193 -24.27 -6.12 -14.43
CA VAL A 193 -22.94 -6.67 -14.71
C VAL A 193 -22.98 -8.18 -14.95
N GLU A 194 -23.70 -8.93 -14.11
CA GLU A 194 -23.87 -10.38 -14.28
C GLU A 194 -24.56 -10.76 -15.59
N ASP A 195 -25.59 -10.00 -15.97
CA ASP A 195 -26.30 -10.19 -17.24
C ASP A 195 -25.38 -9.99 -18.44
N TYR A 196 -24.55 -8.95 -18.40
CA TYR A 196 -23.52 -8.73 -19.40
C TYR A 196 -22.54 -9.89 -19.47
N MET A 197 -22.03 -10.34 -18.32
CA MET A 197 -21.05 -11.43 -18.26
C MET A 197 -21.62 -12.74 -18.79
N LYS A 198 -22.89 -13.05 -18.51
CA LYS A 198 -23.61 -14.21 -19.09
C LYS A 198 -23.73 -14.09 -20.60
N ALA A 199 -24.14 -12.92 -21.11
CA ALA A 199 -24.27 -12.67 -22.55
C ALA A 199 -22.91 -12.72 -23.28
N HIS A 200 -21.86 -12.14 -22.70
CA HIS A 200 -20.51 -12.13 -23.24
C HIS A 200 -19.91 -13.55 -23.27
N LYS A 201 -20.19 -14.39 -22.27
CA LYS A 201 -19.79 -15.80 -22.26
C LYS A 201 -20.48 -16.62 -23.36
N ILE A 202 -21.75 -16.33 -23.66
CA ILE A 202 -22.47 -16.96 -24.77
C ILE A 202 -21.93 -16.46 -26.13
N TYR A 203 -21.66 -15.17 -26.25
CA TYR A 203 -21.17 -14.54 -27.49
C TYR A 203 -19.73 -14.95 -27.84
N SER A 204 -18.83 -15.01 -26.85
CA SER A 204 -17.42 -15.42 -27.04
C SER A 204 -17.28 -16.88 -27.46
N VAL A 205 -18.18 -17.76 -27.04
CA VAL A 205 -18.26 -19.16 -27.51
C VAL A 205 -18.68 -19.24 -28.99
N THR A 206 -19.37 -18.23 -29.50
CA THR A 206 -20.00 -18.25 -30.83
C THR A 206 -19.15 -17.57 -31.92
N LYS A 207 -18.18 -16.71 -31.57
CA LYS A 207 -17.44 -15.90 -32.56
C LYS A 207 -15.93 -15.85 -32.28
N LYS A 208 -15.17 -16.84 -32.79
CA LYS A 208 -13.73 -16.68 -33.03
C LYS A 208 -13.54 -15.87 -34.33
N GLY A 209 -13.06 -14.63 -34.23
CA GLY A 209 -12.55 -13.89 -35.38
C GLY A 209 -12.54 -12.37 -35.26
N ASN A 210 -11.33 -11.83 -35.14
CA ASN A 210 -10.84 -10.50 -35.55
C ASN A 210 -11.45 -9.23 -34.95
N ILE A 211 -10.66 -8.53 -34.13
CA ILE A 211 -10.59 -7.05 -34.09
C ILE A 211 -9.12 -6.62 -33.93
N SER A 212 -8.69 -5.65 -34.75
CA SER A 212 -7.39 -4.97 -34.70
C SER A 212 -7.41 -3.82 -33.69
N GLU A 213 -6.36 -3.67 -32.88
CA GLU A 213 -6.26 -2.59 -31.87
C GLU A 213 -5.45 -1.39 -32.38
N SER A 214 -6.05 -0.20 -32.27
CA SER A 214 -5.37 1.09 -32.28
C SER A 214 -4.76 1.36 -30.90
N SER A 215 -3.52 1.87 -30.88
CA SER A 215 -2.68 2.12 -29.71
C SER A 215 -3.38 2.91 -28.59
N LYS A 216 -3.78 2.22 -27.53
CA LYS A 216 -4.06 2.78 -26.20
C LYS A 216 -2.89 2.42 -25.29
N LYS A 217 -2.50 3.32 -24.37
CA LYS A 217 -1.62 2.95 -23.26
C LYS A 217 -2.24 1.76 -22.52
N THR A 218 -1.53 0.64 -22.49
CA THR A 218 -1.98 -0.58 -21.82
C THR A 218 -1.30 -0.67 -20.45
N PHE A 219 -2.03 -1.13 -19.45
CA PHE A 219 -1.49 -1.35 -18.10
C PHE A 219 -1.43 -2.86 -17.84
N SER A 220 -0.37 -3.27 -17.17
CA SER A 220 -0.28 -4.58 -16.55
C SER A 220 -0.98 -4.53 -15.19
N THR A 221 -1.43 -5.67 -14.68
CA THR A 221 -2.07 -5.74 -13.36
C THR A 221 -1.55 -6.91 -12.56
N CYS A 222 -1.55 -6.76 -11.23
CA CYS A 222 -1.36 -7.87 -10.31
C CYS A 222 -2.53 -7.87 -9.32
N PHE A 223 -3.35 -8.91 -9.39
CA PHE A 223 -4.47 -9.16 -8.50
C PHE A 223 -4.10 -10.28 -7.53
N VAL A 224 -4.26 -10.04 -6.24
CA VAL A 224 -4.07 -11.05 -5.20
C VAL A 224 -5.32 -11.10 -4.34
N LYS A 225 -5.89 -12.30 -4.19
CA LYS A 225 -6.97 -12.55 -3.24
C LYS A 225 -6.60 -13.79 -2.43
N ILE A 226 -6.37 -13.59 -1.13
CA ILE A 226 -6.15 -14.67 -0.18
C ILE A 226 -7.34 -14.74 0.74
N ASP A 227 -8.02 -15.88 0.70
CA ASP A 227 -9.16 -16.18 1.54
C ASP A 227 -8.89 -17.46 2.32
N HIS A 228 -8.97 -17.38 3.65
CA HIS A 228 -8.72 -18.51 4.53
C HIS A 228 -9.38 -18.29 5.91
N PRO A 229 -9.96 -19.32 6.55
CA PRO A 229 -10.67 -19.18 7.83
C PRO A 229 -9.84 -18.61 8.98
N ASP A 230 -8.52 -18.86 8.98
CA ASP A 230 -7.60 -18.36 10.02
C ASP A 230 -7.19 -16.89 9.83
N LEU A 231 -7.58 -16.26 8.71
CA LEU A 231 -7.37 -14.83 8.48
C LEU A 231 -8.51 -14.03 9.12
N ALA A 232 -8.19 -12.85 9.65
CA ALA A 232 -9.19 -11.97 10.24
C ALA A 232 -10.21 -11.46 9.19
N GLU A 233 -9.77 -11.31 7.95
CA GLU A 233 -10.59 -10.97 6.79
C GLU A 233 -9.91 -11.46 5.51
N THR A 234 -10.66 -11.56 4.41
CA THR A 234 -10.12 -11.82 3.08
C THR A 234 -9.16 -10.68 2.68
N ILE A 235 -7.93 -11.04 2.32
CA ILE A 235 -6.92 -10.07 1.89
C ILE A 235 -7.05 -9.87 0.38
N ILE A 236 -7.24 -8.62 -0.04
CA ILE A 236 -7.29 -8.24 -1.46
C ILE A 236 -6.21 -7.19 -1.72
N LEU A 237 -5.36 -7.43 -2.73
CA LEU A 237 -4.34 -6.50 -3.19
C LEU A 237 -4.46 -6.35 -4.71
N ASN A 238 -4.63 -5.10 -5.16
CA ASN A 238 -4.76 -4.74 -6.56
C ASN A 238 -3.63 -3.76 -6.92
N LEU A 239 -2.74 -4.18 -7.80
CA LEU A 239 -1.65 -3.34 -8.29
C LEU A 239 -1.85 -3.07 -9.78
N ILE A 240 -1.72 -1.81 -10.15
CA ILE A 240 -1.68 -1.37 -11.55
C ILE A 240 -0.22 -1.07 -11.86
N ILE A 241 0.28 -1.64 -12.95
CA ILE A 241 1.70 -1.62 -13.29
C ILE A 241 1.82 -0.97 -14.66
N GLU A 242 2.55 0.14 -14.72
CA GLU A 242 2.81 0.82 -15.98
C GLU A 242 3.54 -0.12 -16.95
N THR A 243 3.02 -0.23 -18.18
CA THR A 243 3.59 -1.05 -19.24
C THR A 243 4.01 -0.16 -20.40
N PRO A 244 5.23 -0.31 -20.94
CA PRO A 244 5.68 0.46 -22.09
C PRO A 244 4.79 0.18 -23.30
N GLU A 245 4.65 1.16 -24.19
CA GLU A 245 3.74 1.10 -25.35
C GLU A 245 4.11 -0.04 -26.33
N ASP A 246 5.36 -0.50 -26.33
CA ASP A 246 5.88 -1.59 -27.15
C ASP A 246 5.71 -2.98 -26.51
N GLN A 247 5.10 -3.07 -25.32
CA GLN A 247 4.94 -4.33 -24.59
C GLN A 247 3.49 -4.78 -24.42
N LYS A 248 3.30 -6.09 -24.48
CA LYS A 248 2.01 -6.70 -24.17
C LYS A 248 1.77 -6.63 -22.65
N PRO A 249 0.61 -6.14 -22.19
CA PRO A 249 0.28 -6.11 -20.76
C PRO A 249 0.24 -7.52 -20.18
N ILE A 250 0.75 -7.65 -18.96
CA ILE A 250 0.77 -8.88 -18.18
C ILE A 250 -0.25 -8.72 -17.05
N HIS A 251 -1.20 -9.65 -16.99
CA HIS A 251 -2.21 -9.70 -15.93
C HIS A 251 -1.93 -10.91 -15.05
N LEU A 252 -1.35 -10.64 -13.89
CA LEU A 252 -1.02 -11.64 -12.89
C LEU A 252 -2.18 -11.79 -11.91
N SER A 253 -2.63 -13.01 -11.67
CA SER A 253 -3.63 -13.35 -10.65
C SER A 253 -3.03 -14.36 -9.68
N ILE A 254 -3.03 -14.02 -8.39
CA ILE A 254 -2.62 -14.89 -7.28
C ILE A 254 -3.89 -15.24 -6.50
N THR A 255 -4.51 -16.34 -6.91
CA THR A 255 -5.76 -16.90 -6.35
C THR A 255 -5.65 -18.42 -6.33
N GLN A 256 -6.61 -19.11 -5.70
CA GLN A 256 -6.63 -20.58 -5.65
C GLN A 256 -6.62 -21.23 -7.05
N ASP A 257 -7.26 -20.61 -8.04
CA ASP A 257 -7.22 -21.06 -9.44
C ASP A 257 -6.82 -19.88 -10.35
N PRO A 258 -5.51 -19.65 -10.55
CA PRO A 258 -5.06 -18.52 -11.35
C PRO A 258 -5.40 -18.72 -12.82
N GLU A 259 -6.01 -17.70 -13.44
CA GLU A 259 -6.42 -17.74 -14.85
C GLU A 259 -5.24 -17.96 -15.82
N ASP A 260 -4.03 -17.47 -15.49
CA ASP A 260 -2.80 -17.66 -16.29
C ASP A 260 -1.69 -18.35 -15.49
N LYS A 261 -1.75 -19.68 -15.45
CA LYS A 261 -0.75 -20.56 -14.79
C LYS A 261 0.66 -20.41 -15.39
N LYS A 262 0.80 -20.01 -16.67
CA LYS A 262 2.11 -19.85 -17.32
C LYS A 262 2.81 -18.56 -16.88
N ALA A 263 2.09 -17.44 -16.82
CA ALA A 263 2.63 -16.19 -16.31
C ALA A 263 3.02 -16.31 -14.83
N PHE A 264 2.16 -16.94 -14.03
CA PHE A 264 2.43 -17.22 -12.62
C PHE A 264 3.69 -18.08 -12.43
N GLY A 265 3.81 -19.21 -13.15
CA GLY A 265 4.96 -20.11 -13.04
C GLY A 265 6.30 -19.48 -13.44
N LYS A 266 6.32 -18.53 -14.39
CA LYS A 266 7.56 -17.80 -14.74
C LYS A 266 8.06 -16.88 -13.62
N ILE A 267 7.15 -16.33 -12.83
CA ILE A 267 7.46 -15.34 -11.80
C ILE A 267 7.69 -16.01 -10.46
N PHE A 268 6.86 -17.00 -10.11
CA PHE A 268 6.88 -17.64 -8.79
C PHE A 268 7.47 -19.06 -8.82
N GLY A 269 7.79 -19.62 -9.99
CA GLY A 269 8.28 -20.99 -10.13
C GLY A 269 7.24 -22.01 -9.65
N ASP A 270 7.68 -23.02 -8.91
CA ASP A 270 6.81 -24.06 -8.32
C ASP A 270 6.00 -23.56 -7.11
N HIS A 271 6.15 -22.30 -6.70
CA HIS A 271 5.52 -21.77 -5.49
C HIS A 271 4.07 -21.40 -5.81
N SER A 272 3.13 -22.27 -5.46
CA SER A 272 1.69 -22.06 -5.70
C SER A 272 1.05 -21.05 -4.74
N TYR A 273 -0.20 -20.70 -5.00
CA TYR A 273 -1.07 -20.02 -4.03
C TYR A 273 -0.99 -20.66 -2.64
N ASP A 274 -1.04 -22.00 -2.57
CA ASP A 274 -0.98 -22.73 -1.31
C ASP A 274 0.36 -22.52 -0.59
N TRP A 275 1.45 -22.36 -1.33
CA TRP A 275 2.74 -22.05 -0.72
C TRP A 275 2.72 -20.66 -0.08
N ILE A 276 2.22 -19.64 -0.79
CA ILE A 276 2.12 -18.26 -0.26
C ILE A 276 1.24 -18.24 0.99
N LEU A 277 0.07 -18.89 0.92
CA LEU A 277 -0.85 -19.01 2.04
C LEU A 277 -0.19 -19.72 3.23
N LYS A 278 0.50 -20.86 3.01
CA LYS A 278 1.21 -21.58 4.07
C LYS A 278 2.26 -20.69 4.73
N ILE A 279 3.11 -20.00 3.96
CA ILE A 279 4.14 -19.12 4.52
C ILE A 279 3.51 -17.97 5.32
N LEU A 280 2.42 -17.39 4.82
CA LEU A 280 1.69 -16.34 5.54
C LEU A 280 1.16 -16.85 6.89
N LEU A 281 0.51 -18.02 6.92
CA LEU A 281 0.01 -18.63 8.16
C LEU A 281 1.14 -18.99 9.13
N LEU A 282 2.24 -19.56 8.63
CA LEU A 282 3.41 -19.89 9.44
C LEU A 282 4.09 -18.66 10.03
N SER A 283 4.17 -17.57 9.26
CA SER A 283 4.71 -16.29 9.75
C SER A 283 3.89 -15.71 10.90
N ASN A 284 2.63 -16.10 11.05
CA ASN A 284 1.78 -15.74 12.17
C ASN A 284 1.93 -16.66 13.38
N GLN A 285 2.23 -17.94 13.17
CA GLN A 285 2.53 -18.84 14.30
C GLN A 285 3.82 -18.44 15.01
N LEU A 286 4.81 -17.92 14.29
CA LEU A 286 6.08 -17.47 14.87
C LEU A 286 5.88 -16.31 15.86
N THR A 287 4.89 -15.46 15.62
CA THR A 287 4.47 -14.38 16.51
C THR A 287 4.09 -14.89 17.90
N GLU A 288 3.33 -16.00 17.96
CA GLU A 288 2.84 -16.56 19.22
C GLU A 288 3.96 -17.18 20.07
N VAL A 289 5.00 -17.69 19.42
CA VAL A 289 6.17 -18.33 20.08
C VAL A 289 7.17 -17.28 20.58
N THR A 290 7.20 -16.08 20.00
CA THR A 290 8.14 -15.02 20.38
C THR A 290 7.83 -14.32 21.71
N GLU A 291 6.69 -14.65 22.36
CA GLU A 291 6.29 -14.14 23.69
C GLU A 291 6.45 -12.60 23.82
N LEU A 292 6.10 -11.86 22.77
CA LEU A 292 6.28 -10.39 22.71
C LEU A 292 5.51 -9.70 23.85
N PRO A 293 6.19 -8.91 24.72
CA PRO A 293 5.54 -8.27 25.86
C PRO A 293 4.41 -7.32 25.42
N GLY A 294 3.18 -7.60 25.86
CA GLY A 294 2.02 -6.74 25.58
C GLY A 294 1.30 -7.01 24.26
N TYR A 295 1.53 -8.17 23.63
CA TYR A 295 0.80 -8.60 22.43
C TYR A 295 -0.72 -8.73 22.67
N GLN A 296 -1.52 -8.07 21.84
CA GLN A 296 -2.98 -8.11 21.81
C GLN A 296 -3.48 -8.48 20.41
N LYS A 297 -3.99 -9.70 20.27
CA LYS A 297 -4.26 -10.37 18.99
C LYS A 297 -5.32 -9.72 18.09
N THR A 298 -6.06 -8.69 18.54
CA THR A 298 -7.35 -8.32 17.93
C THR A 298 -7.43 -6.96 17.23
N HIS A 299 -6.60 -5.96 17.54
CA HIS A 299 -6.85 -4.59 17.02
C HIS A 299 -6.23 -4.30 15.63
N GLN A 300 -5.13 -4.96 15.24
CA GLN A 300 -4.41 -4.67 13.99
C GLN A 300 -4.14 -5.90 13.11
N ALA A 301 -4.82 -7.01 13.38
CA ALA A 301 -4.56 -8.30 12.72
C ALA A 301 -4.61 -8.20 11.18
N SER A 302 -5.61 -7.52 10.61
CA SER A 302 -5.73 -7.33 9.15
C SER A 302 -4.51 -6.60 8.56
N LEU A 303 -4.08 -5.50 9.18
CA LEU A 303 -2.91 -4.74 8.72
C LEU A 303 -1.64 -5.60 8.77
N CYS A 304 -1.43 -6.35 9.87
CA CYS A 304 -0.29 -7.26 9.99
C CYS A 304 -0.27 -8.30 8.86
N TYR A 305 -1.42 -8.91 8.56
CA TYR A 305 -1.53 -9.88 7.48
C TYR A 305 -1.23 -9.27 6.09
N ARG A 306 -1.75 -8.06 5.81
CA ARG A 306 -1.49 -7.35 4.56
C ARG A 306 -0.01 -7.03 4.39
N LEU A 307 0.63 -6.47 5.42
CA LEU A 307 2.05 -6.12 5.39
C LEU A 307 2.91 -7.39 5.20
N LYS A 308 2.63 -8.47 5.96
CA LYS A 308 3.35 -9.75 5.80
C LYS A 308 3.20 -10.34 4.40
N LEU A 309 1.99 -10.29 3.82
CA LEU A 309 1.77 -10.74 2.45
C LEU A 309 2.62 -9.94 1.45
N ILE A 310 2.61 -8.61 1.55
CA ILE A 310 3.41 -7.76 0.67
C ILE A 310 4.92 -8.04 0.86
N THR A 311 5.40 -8.25 2.10
CA THR A 311 6.78 -8.66 2.38
C THR A 311 7.15 -9.99 1.68
N ILE A 312 6.27 -10.99 1.75
CA ILE A 312 6.47 -12.28 1.07
C ILE A 312 6.56 -12.09 -0.45
N LEU A 313 5.66 -11.30 -1.03
CA LEU A 313 5.63 -11.01 -2.46
C LEU A 313 6.89 -10.25 -2.91
N ILE A 314 7.31 -9.22 -2.17
CA ILE A 314 8.55 -8.47 -2.43
C ILE A 314 9.74 -9.43 -2.45
N ASN A 315 9.90 -10.26 -1.41
CA ASN A 315 11.01 -11.19 -1.34
C ASN A 315 11.01 -12.18 -2.51
N ARG A 316 9.83 -12.67 -2.92
CA ARG A 316 9.69 -13.57 -4.06
C ARG A 316 10.06 -12.90 -5.37
N VAL A 317 9.54 -11.70 -5.63
CA VAL A 317 9.83 -10.95 -6.85
C VAL A 317 11.32 -10.61 -6.92
N VAL A 318 11.95 -10.16 -5.83
CA VAL A 318 13.41 -9.94 -5.77
C VAL A 318 14.18 -11.22 -6.08
N THR A 319 13.80 -12.33 -5.47
CA THR A 319 14.44 -13.63 -5.71
C THR A 319 14.28 -14.10 -7.16
N ALA A 320 13.10 -13.90 -7.75
CA ALA A 320 12.83 -14.25 -9.14
C ALA A 320 13.65 -13.40 -10.10
N ILE A 321 13.72 -12.08 -9.87
CA ILE A 321 14.56 -11.16 -10.65
C ILE A 321 16.01 -11.62 -10.60
N LEU A 322 16.55 -11.80 -9.40
CA LEU A 322 17.96 -12.15 -9.23
C LEU A 322 18.28 -13.49 -9.90
N ARG A 323 17.46 -14.54 -9.72
CA ARG A 323 17.69 -15.88 -10.28
C ARG A 323 17.57 -15.94 -11.80
N ASN A 324 16.55 -15.29 -12.36
CA ASN A 324 16.22 -15.45 -13.77
C ASN A 324 17.09 -14.57 -14.68
N TYR A 325 17.64 -13.47 -14.15
CA TYR A 325 18.32 -12.45 -14.97
C TYR A 325 19.78 -12.20 -14.58
N LYS A 326 20.34 -12.97 -13.64
CA LYS A 326 21.77 -12.94 -13.27
C LYS A 326 22.29 -11.52 -12.99
N GLU A 327 23.24 -11.03 -13.79
CA GLU A 327 23.88 -9.71 -13.65
C GLU A 327 22.89 -8.57 -13.93
N GLU A 328 22.05 -8.71 -14.96
CA GLU A 328 20.97 -7.75 -15.25
C GLU A 328 19.97 -7.68 -14.08
N GLY A 329 19.74 -8.80 -13.40
CA GLY A 329 18.97 -8.87 -12.16
C GLY A 329 19.52 -7.96 -11.06
N ILE A 330 20.85 -7.86 -10.93
CA ILE A 330 21.50 -6.99 -9.95
C ILE A 330 21.24 -5.52 -10.28
N GLU A 331 21.34 -5.15 -11.57
CA GLU A 331 21.07 -3.79 -12.04
C GLU A 331 19.61 -3.37 -11.81
N ILE A 332 18.67 -4.28 -12.03
CA ILE A 332 17.24 -4.06 -11.75
C ILE A 332 17.02 -3.76 -10.27
N ILE A 333 17.60 -4.56 -9.36
CA ILE A 333 17.45 -4.34 -7.92
C ILE A 333 18.15 -3.04 -7.50
N GLU A 334 19.29 -2.69 -8.09
CA GLU A 334 19.96 -1.40 -7.86
C GLU A 334 19.05 -0.22 -8.28
N SER A 335 18.40 -0.35 -9.44
CA SER A 335 17.45 0.65 -9.93
C SER A 335 16.30 0.87 -8.98
N VAL A 336 15.60 -0.21 -8.59
CA VAL A 336 14.49 -0.13 -7.61
C VAL A 336 14.97 0.47 -6.30
N TYR A 337 16.14 0.07 -5.81
CA TYR A 337 16.71 0.58 -4.57
C TYR A 337 16.93 2.11 -4.62
N SER A 338 17.46 2.60 -5.74
CA SER A 338 17.66 4.04 -5.99
C SER A 338 16.35 4.82 -6.09
N VAL A 339 15.36 4.29 -6.82
CA VAL A 339 14.01 4.87 -6.93
C VAL A 339 13.36 4.98 -5.55
N CYS A 340 13.44 3.93 -4.74
CA CYS A 340 12.88 3.91 -3.39
C CYS A 340 13.57 4.88 -2.42
N LYS A 341 14.82 5.29 -2.70
CA LYS A 341 15.54 6.35 -1.97
C LYS A 341 15.27 7.76 -2.51
N GLY A 342 14.45 7.92 -3.55
CA GLY A 342 14.17 9.21 -4.17
C GLY A 342 15.31 9.75 -5.03
N SER A 343 16.17 8.86 -5.55
CA SER A 343 17.24 9.26 -6.47
C SER A 343 16.71 9.35 -7.91
N ASN A 344 17.00 10.44 -8.61
CA ASN A 344 16.62 10.66 -10.01
C ASN A 344 17.62 10.03 -11.00
N VAL A 345 18.26 8.91 -10.63
CA VAL A 345 19.21 8.24 -11.51
C VAL A 345 18.41 7.48 -12.58
N GLU A 346 18.61 7.84 -13.85
CA GLU A 346 18.02 7.10 -14.97
C GLU A 346 18.74 5.76 -15.16
N TYR A 347 18.02 4.66 -14.92
CA TYR A 347 18.49 3.32 -15.25
C TYR A 347 17.88 2.87 -16.57
N LYS A 348 18.73 2.36 -17.47
CA LYS A 348 18.27 1.71 -18.70
C LYS A 348 17.88 0.28 -18.39
N ILE A 349 16.60 0.06 -18.12
CA ILE A 349 16.07 -1.28 -17.87
C ILE A 349 15.69 -1.90 -19.22
N PRO A 350 16.22 -3.08 -19.59
CA PRO A 350 15.83 -3.72 -20.82
C PRO A 350 14.32 -4.00 -20.78
N SER A 351 13.61 -3.75 -21.88
CA SER A 351 12.15 -3.84 -21.91
C SER A 351 11.65 -5.17 -21.35
N SER A 352 12.32 -6.30 -21.64
CA SER A 352 11.95 -7.63 -21.13
C SER A 352 11.84 -7.77 -19.59
N HIS A 353 12.36 -6.82 -18.83
CA HIS A 353 12.38 -6.82 -17.37
C HIS A 353 11.45 -5.79 -16.73
N PHE A 354 10.84 -4.91 -17.53
CA PHE A 354 10.11 -3.74 -17.07
C PHE A 354 8.92 -4.10 -16.16
N PHE A 355 8.21 -5.18 -16.48
CA PHE A 355 7.11 -5.66 -15.64
C PHE A 355 7.56 -6.02 -14.22
N LEU A 356 8.65 -6.79 -14.06
CA LEU A 356 9.09 -7.22 -12.74
C LEU A 356 9.73 -6.09 -11.94
N HIS A 357 10.44 -5.18 -12.62
CA HIS A 357 10.91 -3.95 -12.02
C HIS A 357 9.73 -3.14 -11.45
N ASN A 358 8.72 -2.84 -12.28
CA ASN A 358 7.60 -2.00 -11.86
C ASN A 358 6.70 -2.70 -10.85
N LEU A 359 6.50 -4.02 -10.97
CA LEU A 359 5.80 -4.80 -9.95
C LEU A 359 6.49 -4.67 -8.59
N LEU A 360 7.82 -4.77 -8.55
CA LEU A 360 8.58 -4.63 -7.30
C LEU A 360 8.47 -3.21 -6.73
N THR A 361 8.60 -2.19 -7.58
CA THR A 361 8.43 -0.78 -7.19
C THR A 361 7.03 -0.50 -6.63
N GLU A 362 5.98 -0.98 -7.30
CA GLU A 362 4.60 -0.82 -6.85
C GLU A 362 4.30 -1.59 -5.56
N LEU A 363 4.87 -2.78 -5.37
CA LEU A 363 4.77 -3.52 -4.11
C LEU A 363 5.39 -2.73 -2.95
N ILE A 364 6.58 -2.14 -3.15
CA ILE A 364 7.26 -1.34 -2.11
C ILE A 364 6.50 -0.03 -1.85
N ALA A 365 6.00 0.63 -2.91
CA ALA A 365 5.19 1.84 -2.78
C ALA A 365 3.89 1.56 -2.00
N THR A 366 3.22 0.46 -2.32
CA THR A 366 2.02 0.02 -1.60
C THR A 366 2.32 -0.33 -0.14
N TYR A 367 3.44 -0.99 0.13
CA TYR A 367 3.88 -1.27 1.50
C TYR A 367 4.10 0.01 2.31
N ARG A 368 4.81 0.99 1.73
CA ARG A 368 5.04 2.31 2.33
C ARG A 368 3.73 3.04 2.60
N TYR A 369 2.80 3.04 1.64
CA TYR A 369 1.48 3.63 1.82
C TYR A 369 0.74 3.06 3.03
N TYR A 370 0.70 1.72 3.17
CA TYR A 370 0.06 1.10 4.32
C TYR A 370 0.73 1.47 5.65
N ILE A 371 2.06 1.61 5.68
CA ILE A 371 2.81 2.05 6.85
C ILE A 371 2.48 3.50 7.21
N ASP A 372 2.55 4.40 6.24
CA ASP A 372 2.38 5.83 6.48
C ASP A 372 0.94 6.18 6.90
N GLU A 373 -0.05 5.46 6.34
CA GLU A 373 -1.48 5.68 6.63
C GLU A 373 -1.92 5.08 7.97
N ASN A 374 -1.34 3.95 8.40
CA ASN A 374 -1.90 3.17 9.50
C ASN A 374 -1.01 3.06 10.75
N ILE A 375 0.24 3.54 10.71
CA ILE A 375 1.19 3.37 11.83
C ILE A 375 1.64 4.75 12.32
N ASP A 376 1.26 5.14 13.54
CA ASP A 376 1.64 6.44 14.12
C ASP A 376 3.08 6.47 14.63
N ASN A 377 3.60 5.34 15.13
CA ASN A 377 4.93 5.29 15.75
C ASN A 377 6.03 5.49 14.70
N LYS A 378 6.66 6.68 14.75
CA LYS A 378 7.72 7.07 13.80
C LYS A 378 8.89 6.09 13.76
N PHE A 379 9.37 5.60 14.91
CA PHE A 379 10.50 4.68 14.96
C PHE A 379 10.16 3.35 14.29
N LEU A 380 8.93 2.87 14.48
CA LEU A 380 8.48 1.63 13.86
C LEU A 380 8.33 1.78 12.35
N ARG A 381 7.75 2.90 11.87
CA ARG A 381 7.69 3.21 10.43
C ARG A 381 9.08 3.20 9.79
N GLU A 382 10.04 3.88 10.41
CA GLU A 382 11.42 3.94 9.93
C GLU A 382 12.07 2.55 9.88
N ALA A 383 11.92 1.75 10.93
CA ALA A 383 12.49 0.39 10.97
C ALA A 383 11.87 -0.56 9.94
N LEU A 384 10.54 -0.50 9.74
CA LEU A 384 9.85 -1.30 8.72
C LEU A 384 10.30 -0.93 7.30
N ILE A 385 10.49 0.36 7.01
CA ILE A 385 10.97 0.78 5.69
C ILE A 385 12.45 0.43 5.52
N GLU A 386 13.27 0.64 6.55
CA GLU A 386 14.71 0.39 6.52
C GLU A 386 15.03 -1.09 6.32
N ASP A 387 14.35 -2.02 7.02
CA ASP A 387 14.66 -3.45 6.89
C ASP A 387 14.22 -4.04 5.53
N ILE A 388 13.23 -3.45 4.83
CA ILE A 388 12.97 -3.79 3.40
C ILE A 388 14.18 -3.39 2.55
N MET A 389 14.71 -2.19 2.74
CA MET A 389 15.85 -1.70 1.97
C MET A 389 17.12 -2.52 2.25
N ILE A 390 17.35 -2.88 3.52
CA ILE A 390 18.42 -3.80 3.92
C ILE A 390 18.23 -5.17 3.26
N SER A 391 17.01 -5.67 3.16
CA SER A 391 16.72 -6.96 2.52
C SER A 391 16.98 -6.93 1.02
N LEU A 392 16.57 -5.88 0.31
CA LEU A 392 16.89 -5.68 -1.12
C LEU A 392 18.41 -5.64 -1.33
N PHE A 393 19.11 -4.82 -0.54
CA PHE A 393 20.56 -4.69 -0.60
C PHE A 393 21.27 -6.02 -0.30
N GLY A 394 20.91 -6.67 0.81
CA GLY A 394 21.51 -7.93 1.23
C GLY A 394 21.30 -9.04 0.20
N LEU A 395 20.09 -9.19 -0.35
CA LEU A 395 19.84 -10.18 -1.39
C LEU A 395 20.69 -9.89 -2.63
N LYS A 396 20.66 -8.65 -3.15
CA LYS A 396 21.49 -8.23 -4.28
C LYS A 396 22.98 -8.54 -4.06
N GLU A 397 23.54 -8.17 -2.91
CA GLU A 397 24.94 -8.43 -2.60
C GLU A 397 25.25 -9.93 -2.45
N SER A 398 24.33 -10.73 -1.88
CA SER A 398 24.51 -12.18 -1.79
C SER A 398 24.61 -12.86 -3.17
N TYR A 399 23.85 -12.37 -4.15
CA TYR A 399 23.86 -12.91 -5.51
C TYR A 399 25.10 -12.52 -6.32
N LYS A 400 25.81 -11.43 -5.96
CA LYS A 400 27.13 -11.13 -6.55
C LYS A 400 28.16 -12.22 -6.29
N TYR A 401 28.15 -12.80 -5.08
CA TYR A 401 28.99 -13.96 -4.76
C TYR A 401 28.56 -15.19 -5.57
N LEU A 402 27.25 -15.41 -5.72
CA LEU A 402 26.71 -16.53 -6.49
C LEU A 402 27.15 -16.50 -7.96
N TYR A 403 27.18 -15.32 -8.56
CA TYR A 403 27.56 -15.13 -9.96
C TYR A 403 29.06 -14.99 -10.18
N GLY A 404 29.88 -15.08 -9.12
CA GLY A 404 31.32 -14.97 -9.23
C GLY A 404 31.82 -13.55 -9.50
N ILE A 405 30.95 -12.54 -9.42
CA ILE A 405 31.32 -11.12 -9.49
C ILE A 405 32.20 -10.75 -8.30
N THR A 406 31.85 -11.27 -7.11
CA THR A 406 32.64 -11.13 -5.89
C THR A 406 33.20 -12.49 -5.49
N GLY A 407 34.52 -12.58 -5.31
CA GLY A 407 35.16 -13.80 -4.81
C GLY A 407 34.79 -14.09 -3.36
N LEU A 408 34.32 -15.30 -3.08
CA LEU A 408 34.04 -15.74 -1.71
C LEU A 408 35.32 -16.27 -1.03
N THR A 409 35.63 -15.74 0.15
CA THR A 409 36.79 -16.11 0.96
C THR A 409 36.37 -16.37 2.41
N LYS A 410 37.31 -16.79 3.28
CA LYS A 410 37.02 -16.96 4.71
C LYS A 410 36.74 -15.62 5.39
N GLU A 411 37.41 -14.55 4.97
CA GLU A 411 37.32 -13.22 5.56
C GLU A 411 35.96 -12.56 5.31
N ASN A 412 35.37 -12.79 4.12
CA ASN A 412 34.10 -12.17 3.74
C ASN A 412 32.88 -13.09 3.88
N TYR A 413 33.07 -14.34 4.34
CA TYR A 413 31.97 -15.30 4.51
C TYR A 413 30.88 -14.82 5.47
N SER A 414 31.26 -14.16 6.57
CA SER A 414 30.32 -13.62 7.56
C SER A 414 29.38 -12.57 6.95
N ILE A 415 29.89 -11.75 6.03
CA ILE A 415 29.12 -10.76 5.27
C ILE A 415 28.18 -11.48 4.30
N PHE A 416 28.69 -12.47 3.55
CA PHE A 416 27.89 -13.26 2.61
C PHE A 416 26.73 -13.98 3.29
N ILE A 417 26.97 -14.67 4.40
CA ILE A 417 25.91 -15.41 5.12
C ILE A 417 24.91 -14.44 5.77
N GLY A 418 25.38 -13.29 6.27
CA GLY A 418 24.52 -12.22 6.77
C GLY A 418 23.56 -11.69 5.70
N HIS A 419 24.09 -11.35 4.53
CA HIS A 419 23.29 -10.95 3.37
C HIS A 419 22.34 -12.05 2.88
N SER A 420 22.82 -13.30 2.86
CA SER A 420 22.04 -14.48 2.51
C SER A 420 20.89 -14.78 3.48
N SER A 421 21.02 -14.41 4.76
CA SER A 421 19.98 -14.64 5.76
C SER A 421 18.68 -13.86 5.48
N LYS A 422 18.77 -12.75 4.74
CA LYS A 422 17.62 -11.92 4.32
C LYS A 422 16.64 -12.60 3.38
N ARG A 423 16.92 -13.82 2.94
CA ARG A 423 15.94 -14.70 2.29
C ARG A 423 14.76 -15.07 3.17
N ILE A 424 14.96 -15.09 4.48
CA ILE A 424 13.95 -15.57 5.43
C ILE A 424 12.99 -14.43 5.80
N ASN A 425 13.45 -13.17 5.83
CA ASN A 425 12.69 -11.94 6.18
C ASN A 425 11.96 -11.99 7.53
N LEU A 426 12.47 -12.73 8.51
CA LEU A 426 11.84 -12.78 9.84
C LEU A 426 12.03 -11.50 10.62
N THR A 427 13.06 -10.70 10.32
CA THR A 427 13.19 -9.37 10.92
C THR A 427 11.97 -8.52 10.60
N GLN A 428 11.53 -8.49 9.33
CA GLN A 428 10.28 -7.82 8.96
C GLN A 428 9.05 -8.39 9.65
N VAL A 429 8.91 -9.71 9.66
CA VAL A 429 7.74 -10.36 10.27
C VAL A 429 7.61 -9.95 11.74
N LEU A 430 8.73 -9.93 12.49
CA LEU A 430 8.74 -9.51 13.89
C LEU A 430 8.45 -8.02 14.08
N LEU A 431 8.97 -7.15 13.20
CA LEU A 431 8.64 -5.73 13.22
C LEU A 431 7.16 -5.48 12.91
N ILE A 432 6.56 -6.24 12.00
CA ILE A 432 5.13 -6.18 11.73
C ILE A 432 4.34 -6.71 12.94
N ASP A 433 4.83 -7.73 13.63
CA ASP A 433 4.13 -8.32 14.76
C ASP A 433 4.00 -7.42 15.97
N ILE A 434 4.98 -6.55 16.20
CA ILE A 434 4.90 -5.59 17.30
C ILE A 434 3.82 -4.51 17.07
N LEU A 435 3.20 -4.43 15.88
CA LEU A 435 1.97 -3.65 15.67
C LEU A 435 0.82 -4.12 16.56
N ALA A 436 0.74 -5.41 16.82
CA ALA A 436 -0.24 -5.98 17.73
C ALA A 436 0.14 -5.77 19.21
N CYS A 437 1.30 -5.19 19.52
CA CYS A 437 1.69 -4.88 20.89
C CYS A 437 1.19 -3.50 21.35
N ASP A 438 1.18 -3.30 22.67
CA ASP A 438 0.96 -1.99 23.29
C ASP A 438 1.94 -0.94 22.73
N GLN A 439 1.41 -0.03 21.90
CA GLN A 439 2.17 0.98 21.17
C GLN A 439 2.95 1.92 22.08
N SER A 440 2.52 2.11 23.34
CA SER A 440 3.21 2.97 24.32
C SER A 440 4.57 2.43 24.75
N ARG A 441 4.82 1.14 24.55
CA ARG A 441 6.06 0.44 24.94
C ARG A 441 7.08 0.35 23.81
N ILE A 442 6.70 0.72 22.58
CA ILE A 442 7.54 0.59 21.39
C ILE A 442 8.49 1.79 21.30
N THR A 443 9.61 1.69 22.02
CA THR A 443 10.70 2.66 21.99
C THR A 443 11.71 2.33 20.88
N SER A 444 12.59 3.27 20.57
CA SER A 444 13.72 3.02 19.65
C SER A 444 14.63 1.88 20.14
N GLU A 445 14.84 1.76 21.46
CA GLU A 445 15.63 0.67 22.03
C GLU A 445 14.94 -0.69 21.89
N TYR A 446 13.63 -0.74 22.11
CA TYR A 446 12.84 -1.95 21.89
C TYR A 446 12.90 -2.38 20.42
N ILE A 447 12.76 -1.45 19.48
CA ILE A 447 12.90 -1.74 18.04
C ILE A 447 14.28 -2.29 17.71
N LYS A 448 15.37 -1.70 18.24
CA LYS A 448 16.73 -2.24 18.05
C LYS A 448 16.86 -3.66 18.56
N HIS A 449 16.24 -3.96 19.71
CA HIS A 449 16.20 -5.31 20.25
C HIS A 449 15.47 -6.29 19.32
N ILE A 450 14.30 -5.91 18.79
CA ILE A 450 13.52 -6.72 17.84
C ILE A 450 14.30 -6.96 16.54
N VAL A 451 14.96 -5.92 16.00
CA VAL A 451 15.80 -6.06 14.80
C VAL A 451 16.94 -7.04 15.04
N ALA A 452 17.65 -6.92 16.17
CA ALA A 452 18.76 -7.81 16.49
C ALA A 452 18.29 -9.26 16.74
N LEU A 453 17.13 -9.45 17.36
CA LEU A 453 16.49 -10.76 17.51
C LEU A 453 16.16 -11.37 16.14
N GLY A 454 15.54 -10.58 15.25
CA GLY A 454 15.23 -10.99 13.88
C GLY A 454 16.47 -11.44 13.11
N GLN A 455 17.56 -10.68 13.18
CA GLN A 455 18.82 -11.02 12.51
C GLN A 455 19.42 -12.34 13.01
N VAL A 456 19.38 -12.60 14.32
CA VAL A 456 19.85 -13.87 14.89
C VAL A 456 19.00 -15.04 14.38
N ILE A 457 17.67 -14.88 14.38
CA ILE A 457 16.74 -15.90 13.92
C ILE A 457 16.91 -16.16 12.42
N GLU A 458 17.01 -15.12 11.60
CA GLU A 458 17.24 -15.24 10.15
C GLU A 458 18.52 -16.02 9.84
N LEU A 459 19.61 -15.70 10.55
CA LEU A 459 20.91 -16.35 10.36
C LEU A 459 20.87 -17.84 10.74
N LYS A 460 20.21 -18.18 11.86
CA LYS A 460 20.03 -19.59 12.24
C LYS A 460 19.08 -20.32 11.28
N ALA A 461 17.97 -19.69 10.89
CA ALA A 461 16.97 -20.28 10.00
C ALA A 461 17.54 -20.59 8.62
N VAL A 462 18.29 -19.65 8.01
CA VAL A 462 18.93 -19.91 6.71
C VAL A 462 19.97 -21.02 6.80
N SER A 463 20.69 -21.12 7.92
CA SER A 463 21.72 -22.13 8.13
C SER A 463 21.13 -23.53 8.28
N ILE A 464 20.06 -23.67 9.07
CA ILE A 464 19.33 -24.94 9.22
C ILE A 464 18.71 -25.36 7.89
N ARG A 465 18.06 -24.43 7.18
CA ARG A 465 17.46 -24.70 5.86
C ARG A 465 18.51 -25.19 4.87
N ASP A 466 19.64 -24.51 4.77
CA ASP A 466 20.67 -24.82 3.78
C ASP A 466 21.41 -26.12 4.13
N VAL A 467 21.58 -26.45 5.42
CA VAL A 467 22.00 -27.79 5.83
C VAL A 467 20.97 -28.83 5.38
N HIS A 468 19.68 -28.62 5.66
CA HIS A 468 18.63 -29.57 5.27
C HIS A 468 18.59 -29.83 3.75
N LYS A 469 18.71 -28.77 2.96
CA LYS A 469 18.83 -28.86 1.49
C LYS A 469 20.03 -29.69 1.05
N ALA A 470 21.16 -29.55 1.73
CA ALA A 470 22.33 -30.38 1.47
C ALA A 470 22.07 -31.86 1.78
N GLU A 471 21.26 -32.18 2.80
CA GLU A 471 20.82 -33.55 3.11
C GLU A 471 19.98 -34.16 1.96
N LEU A 472 19.26 -33.30 1.22
CA LEU A 472 18.47 -33.67 0.05
C LEU A 472 19.26 -33.63 -1.28
N ASN A 473 20.59 -33.43 -1.23
CA ASN A 473 21.47 -33.25 -2.40
C ASN A 473 21.12 -32.05 -3.31
N ASP A 474 20.48 -31.01 -2.77
CA ASP A 474 20.32 -29.71 -3.47
C ASP A 474 21.66 -28.96 -3.42
N ASN A 475 22.52 -29.26 -4.41
CA ASN A 475 23.85 -28.68 -4.58
C ASN A 475 23.82 -27.28 -5.22
N SER A 476 22.76 -26.50 -5.02
CA SER A 476 22.73 -25.13 -5.54
C SER A 476 23.88 -24.29 -4.97
N ASN A 477 24.59 -23.55 -5.83
CA ASN A 477 25.67 -22.63 -5.45
C ASN A 477 25.24 -21.53 -4.46
N TYR A 478 23.94 -21.47 -4.16
CA TYR A 478 23.29 -20.52 -3.27
C TYR A 478 23.26 -20.97 -1.80
N ASN A 479 23.56 -22.24 -1.57
CA ASN A 479 23.55 -22.87 -0.26
C ASN A 479 24.73 -22.37 0.59
N CYS A 480 24.43 -21.78 1.75
CA CYS A 480 25.46 -21.25 2.65
C CYS A 480 26.40 -22.33 3.20
N TYR A 481 25.91 -23.55 3.44
CA TYR A 481 26.71 -24.66 3.95
C TYR A 481 27.72 -25.15 2.91
N TYR A 482 27.33 -25.36 1.65
CA TYR A 482 28.28 -25.76 0.60
C TYR A 482 29.37 -24.71 0.36
N ASN A 483 28.99 -23.43 0.36
CA ASN A 483 29.95 -22.33 0.27
C ASN A 483 30.92 -22.31 1.45
N TRP A 484 30.45 -22.61 2.66
CA TRP A 484 31.30 -22.77 3.83
C TRP A 484 32.27 -23.93 3.68
N LEU A 485 31.82 -25.10 3.20
CA LEU A 485 32.69 -26.24 2.95
C LEU A 485 33.81 -25.89 1.96
N LYS A 486 33.44 -25.22 0.85
CA LYS A 486 34.37 -24.83 -0.22
C LYS A 486 35.49 -23.93 0.29
N ILE A 487 35.17 -22.87 1.02
CA ILE A 487 36.19 -21.94 1.54
C ILE A 487 37.04 -22.57 2.66
N HIS A 488 36.55 -23.62 3.32
CA HIS A 488 37.29 -24.38 4.34
C HIS A 488 38.06 -25.58 3.76
N GLY A 489 38.03 -25.81 2.44
CA GLY A 489 38.71 -26.93 1.80
C GLY A 489 38.15 -28.29 2.21
N LYS A 490 36.87 -28.34 2.60
CA LYS A 490 36.17 -29.57 3.02
C LYS A 490 35.46 -30.20 1.83
N ASP A 491 35.37 -31.53 1.84
CA ASP A 491 34.65 -32.28 0.80
C ASP A 491 33.14 -31.94 0.83
N ALA A 492 32.62 -31.53 -0.32
CA ALA A 492 31.22 -31.20 -0.55
C ALA A 492 30.42 -32.34 -1.20
N GLN A 493 31.07 -33.44 -1.61
CA GLN A 493 30.43 -34.56 -2.32
C GLN A 493 29.70 -35.54 -1.39
N ARG A 494 30.05 -35.58 -0.10
CA ARG A 494 29.36 -36.40 0.90
C ARG A 494 29.04 -35.60 2.15
N MET A 495 27.80 -35.71 2.59
CA MET A 495 27.39 -35.07 3.83
C MET A 495 28.08 -35.72 5.04
N ASN A 496 28.59 -34.87 5.92
CA ASN A 496 29.37 -35.28 7.08
C ASN A 496 28.85 -34.56 8.32
N GLU A 497 28.38 -35.33 9.30
CA GLU A 497 27.79 -34.80 10.53
C GLU A 497 28.78 -33.91 11.32
N LYS A 498 30.08 -34.22 11.28
CA LYS A 498 31.11 -33.37 11.87
C LYS A 498 31.16 -31.99 11.21
N ASN A 499 31.10 -31.94 9.88
CA ASN A 499 31.11 -30.67 9.14
C ASN A 499 29.85 -29.85 9.40
N LYS A 500 28.69 -30.51 9.54
CA LYS A 500 27.42 -29.86 9.91
C LYS A 500 27.50 -29.23 11.30
N VAL A 501 28.00 -29.96 12.29
CA VAL A 501 28.19 -29.44 13.66
C VAL A 501 29.17 -28.26 13.66
N GLU A 502 30.30 -28.37 12.96
CA GLU A 502 31.27 -27.27 12.86
C GLU A 502 30.68 -26.02 12.16
N PHE A 503 29.91 -26.20 11.09
CA PHE A 503 29.24 -25.10 10.41
C PHE A 503 28.24 -24.39 11.34
N LEU A 504 27.35 -25.15 11.98
CA LEU A 504 26.35 -24.57 12.90
C LEU A 504 27.01 -23.87 14.09
N LYS A 505 28.11 -24.42 14.62
CA LYS A 505 28.90 -23.76 15.65
C LYS A 505 29.49 -22.43 15.16
N SER A 506 30.02 -22.38 13.93
CA SER A 506 30.52 -21.12 13.36
C SER A 506 29.42 -20.07 13.20
N VAL A 507 28.17 -20.49 12.94
CA VAL A 507 27.01 -19.60 12.88
C VAL A 507 26.63 -19.06 14.26
N ASP A 508 26.71 -19.89 15.30
CA ASP A 508 26.49 -19.44 16.68
C ASP A 508 27.57 -18.45 17.13
N GLU A 509 28.82 -18.65 16.72
CA GLU A 509 29.93 -17.71 16.97
C GLU A 509 29.68 -16.34 16.29
N LEU A 510 29.10 -16.31 15.08
CA LEU A 510 28.68 -15.06 14.42
C LEU A 510 27.56 -14.30 15.15
N ASN A 511 26.81 -15.00 16.00
CA ASN A 511 25.76 -14.41 16.85
C ASN A 511 26.27 -14.03 18.24
N ALA A 512 27.47 -14.46 18.63
CA ALA A 512 28.06 -14.16 19.93
C ALA A 512 28.18 -12.64 20.12
N GLY A 513 27.52 -12.10 21.15
CA GLY A 513 27.53 -10.68 21.46
C GLY A 513 26.43 -9.82 20.81
N LYS A 514 25.57 -10.38 19.94
CA LYS A 514 24.44 -9.63 19.37
C LYS A 514 23.28 -9.47 20.34
N ILE A 515 22.81 -10.55 20.95
CA ILE A 515 21.74 -10.60 21.96
C ILE A 515 21.85 -11.94 22.72
N SER A 516 21.61 -11.94 24.04
CA SER A 516 21.50 -13.16 24.85
C SER A 516 20.02 -13.54 25.04
N VAL A 517 19.40 -14.12 24.01
CA VAL A 517 18.01 -14.60 24.05
C VAL A 517 17.97 -16.09 23.73
N ASP A 518 17.25 -16.86 24.55
CA ASP A 518 16.97 -18.27 24.29
C ASP A 518 16.04 -18.38 23.07
N THR A 519 16.65 -18.69 21.94
CA THR A 519 15.96 -18.87 20.65
C THR A 519 15.51 -20.32 20.45
N SER A 520 15.74 -21.24 21.40
CA SER A 520 15.53 -22.68 21.22
C SER A 520 14.09 -23.05 20.86
N LYS A 521 13.09 -22.47 21.52
CA LYS A 521 11.65 -22.68 21.20
C LYS A 521 11.33 -22.24 19.77
N ILE A 522 11.75 -21.03 19.40
CA ILE A 522 11.54 -20.45 18.06
C ILE A 522 12.24 -21.33 17.02
N MET A 523 13.47 -21.74 17.28
CA MET A 523 14.25 -22.58 16.36
C MET A 523 13.66 -23.98 16.22
N ASN A 524 13.09 -24.57 17.27
CA ASN A 524 12.40 -25.85 17.18
C ASN A 524 11.15 -25.76 16.29
N GLN A 525 10.37 -24.68 16.44
CA GLN A 525 9.20 -24.43 15.59
C GLN A 525 9.60 -24.14 14.13
N ILE A 526 10.61 -23.29 13.92
CA ILE A 526 11.16 -23.00 12.58
C ILE A 526 11.70 -24.27 11.94
N LYS A 527 12.45 -25.10 12.68
CA LYS A 527 12.97 -26.37 12.18
C LYS A 527 11.83 -27.29 11.76
N PHE A 528 10.81 -27.46 12.60
CA PHE A 528 9.63 -28.26 12.28
C PHE A 528 8.93 -27.76 11.00
N ASN A 529 8.76 -26.44 10.87
CA ASN A 529 8.08 -25.83 9.73
C ASN A 529 8.91 -25.83 8.44
N LEU A 530 10.22 -25.58 8.52
CA LEU A 530 11.13 -25.66 7.37
C LEU A 530 11.26 -27.09 6.84
N LEU A 531 11.21 -28.10 7.72
CA LEU A 531 11.20 -29.52 7.34
C LEU A 531 9.89 -29.91 6.60
N LEU A 532 8.76 -29.27 6.92
CA LEU A 532 7.47 -29.55 6.28
C LEU A 532 7.31 -28.87 4.90
N LEU A 533 8.10 -27.83 4.63
CA LEU A 533 7.84 -26.92 3.50
C LEU A 533 8.57 -27.27 2.20
N ASN A 534 9.52 -28.21 2.16
CA ASN A 534 10.39 -28.43 0.99
C ASN A 534 10.89 -27.11 0.35
N VAL A 535 11.21 -26.10 1.18
CA VAL A 535 11.69 -24.77 0.73
C VAL A 535 13.19 -24.75 0.53
#